data_AF-A0A537V615-F1
#
_entry.id   AF-A0A537V615-F1
#
_cell.length_a   1.000
_cell.length_b   1.000
_cell.length_c   1.000
_cell.angle_alpha   90.00
_cell.angle_beta   90.00
_cell.angle_gamma   90.00
#
_symmetry.space_group_name_H-M   'P 1'
#
loop_
_entity.id
_entity.type
_entity.pdbx_description
1 polymer ?
#
loop_
_entity_poly.entity_id
_entity_poly.type
_entity_poly.pdbx_seq_one_letter_code
_entity_poly.pdbx_strand_id
1 'polypeptide(L)'
;MLFPTTDFAIFFCLVFLGHWWLNHNPRVWKPFMIAASYVFYGWWNWRYVFLLAAVSLITQVAAIAVDRQHHAKRRTLALALGVAATIAPLLYFKYYGFFTVN
;
A
#
# COMPACT_ATOMS: atom_id res chain seq x y z
N MET A 1 -0.65 -0.50 15.25
CA MET A 1 0.46 -0.84 16.15
C MET A 1 1.56 0.19 15.95
N LEU A 2 2.20 0.66 17.01
CA LEU A 2 3.35 1.57 16.89
C LEU A 2 4.64 0.75 16.98
N PHE A 3 5.69 1.14 16.25
CA PHE A 3 6.96 0.39 16.25
C PHE A 3 7.56 0.09 17.63
N PRO A 4 7.56 1.03 18.62
CA PRO A 4 8.12 0.75 19.94
C PRO A 4 7.15 0.00 20.89
N THR A 5 6.10 -0.64 20.39
CA THR A 5 5.10 -1.34 21.23
C THR A 5 5.28 -2.85 21.24
N THR A 6 4.93 -3.48 22.36
CA THR A 6 4.94 -4.94 22.52
C THR A 6 4.01 -5.63 21.50
N ASP A 7 2.87 -5.02 21.19
CA ASP A 7 1.95 -5.49 20.15
C ASP A 7 2.66 -5.68 18.81
N PHE A 8 3.49 -4.71 18.41
CA PHE A 8 4.26 -4.79 17.18
C PHE A 8 5.31 -5.91 17.24
N ALA A 9 6.00 -6.09 18.37
CA ALA A 9 6.99 -7.15 18.51
C ALA A 9 6.37 -8.55 18.35
N ILE A 10 5.22 -8.79 18.99
CA ILE A 10 4.48 -10.05 18.88
C ILE A 10 4.01 -10.26 17.43
N PHE A 11 3.37 -9.24 16.85
CA PHE A 11 2.91 -9.27 15.47
C PHE A 11 4.03 -9.57 14.48
N PHE A 12 5.16 -8.87 14.62
CA PHE A 12 6.33 -9.06 13.78
C PHE A 12 6.86 -10.49 13.86
N CYS A 13 7.02 -11.04 15.07
CA CYS A 13 7.46 -12.42 15.25
C CYS A 13 6.52 -13.42 14.56
N LEU A 14 5.20 -13.28 14.74
CA LEU A 14 4.21 -14.16 14.11
C LEU A 14 4.25 -14.07 12.59
N VAL A 15 4.28 -12.85 12.05
CA VAL A 15 4.31 -12.63 10.59
C VAL A 15 5.63 -13.08 9.98
N PHE A 16 6.75 -12.88 10.68
CA PHE A 16 8.07 -13.34 10.24
C PHE A 16 8.14 -14.86 10.16
N LEU A 17 7.68 -15.57 11.19
CA LEU A 17 7.60 -17.03 11.18
C LEU A 17 6.65 -17.54 10.08
N GLY A 18 5.47 -16.91 9.95
CA GLY A 18 4.52 -17.24 8.88
C GLY A 18 5.09 -17.00 7.48
N HIS A 19 5.84 -15.90 7.28
CA HIS A 19 6.55 -15.62 6.04
C HIS A 19 7.53 -16.76 5.72
N TRP A 20 8.39 -17.13 6.68
CA TRP A 20 9.39 -18.16 6.48
C TRP A 20 8.76 -19.51 6.13
N TRP A 21 7.66 -19.86 6.81
CA TRP A 21 7.00 -21.14 6.58
C TRP A 21 6.23 -21.18 5.26
N LEU A 22 5.58 -20.09 4.86
CA LEU A 22 4.71 -20.07 3.68
C LEU A 22 5.43 -19.70 2.37
N ASN A 23 6.63 -19.10 2.42
CA ASN A 23 7.30 -18.54 1.23
C ASN A 23 7.55 -19.55 0.09
N HIS A 24 7.63 -20.85 0.40
CA HIS A 24 7.81 -21.92 -0.57
C HIS A 24 6.60 -22.08 -1.50
N ASN A 25 5.40 -21.64 -1.08
CA ASN A 25 4.18 -21.70 -1.87
C ASN A 25 3.59 -20.28 -2.10
N PRO A 26 3.91 -19.64 -3.24
CA PRO A 26 3.45 -18.30 -3.55
C PRO A 26 1.93 -18.12 -3.54
N ARG A 27 1.15 -19.20 -3.76
CA ARG A 27 -0.32 -19.14 -3.77
C ARG A 27 -0.90 -18.85 -2.38
N VAL A 28 -0.24 -19.32 -1.33
CA VAL A 28 -0.65 -19.11 0.07
C VAL A 28 0.10 -17.94 0.69
N TRP A 29 1.37 -17.76 0.34
CA TRP A 29 2.21 -16.69 0.85
C TRP A 29 1.71 -15.29 0.49
N LYS A 30 1.30 -15.07 -0.76
CA LYS A 30 0.79 -13.75 -1.22
C LYS A 30 -0.43 -13.29 -0.43
N PRO A 31 -1.54 -14.05 -0.33
CA PRO A 31 -2.69 -13.61 0.45
C PRO A 31 -2.37 -13.46 1.94
N PHE A 32 -1.48 -14.30 2.49
CA PHE A 32 -1.01 -14.14 3.88
C PHE A 32 -0.31 -12.80 4.11
N MET A 33 0.62 -12.42 3.24
CA MET A 33 1.33 -11.12 3.32
C MET A 33 0.39 -9.93 3.14
N ILE A 34 -0.58 -10.03 2.23
CA ILE A 34 -1.60 -8.99 2.05
C ILE A 34 -2.44 -8.87 3.32
N ALA A 35 -2.94 -9.98 3.87
CA ALA A 35 -3.72 -9.95 5.11
C ALA A 35 -2.92 -9.36 6.28
N ALA A 36 -1.66 -9.77 6.45
CA ALA A 36 -0.76 -9.23 7.47
C ALA A 36 -0.58 -7.72 7.33
N SER A 37 -0.34 -7.23 6.10
CA SER A 37 -0.24 -5.79 5.83
C SER A 37 -1.52 -5.04 6.23
N TYR A 38 -2.69 -5.55 5.85
CA TYR A 38 -3.98 -4.92 6.15
C TYR A 38 -4.29 -4.93 7.65
N VAL A 39 -3.96 -6.00 8.37
CA VAL A 39 -4.07 -6.06 9.84
C VAL A 39 -3.17 -5.03 10.49
N PHE A 40 -1.90 -4.93 10.06
CA PHE A 40 -0.94 -3.97 10.61
C PHE A 40 -1.43 -2.52 10.47
N TYR A 41 -1.83 -2.14 9.25
CA TYR A 41 -2.34 -0.79 8.97
C TYR A 41 -3.69 -0.53 9.65
N GLY A 42 -4.58 -1.53 9.66
CA GLY A 42 -5.90 -1.45 10.27
C GLY A 42 -5.88 -1.32 11.78
N TRP A 43 -4.82 -1.80 12.45
CA TRP A 43 -4.67 -1.72 13.90
C TRP A 43 -4.59 -0.28 14.43
N TRP A 44 -4.11 0.66 13.62
CA TRP A 44 -4.10 2.08 14.02
C TRP A 44 -5.48 2.72 13.85
N ASN A 45 -6.07 2.56 12.66
CA ASN A 45 -7.44 2.99 12.38
C ASN A 45 -7.95 2.26 11.14
N TRP A 46 -8.98 1.44 11.31
CA TRP A 46 -9.57 0.62 10.25
C TRP A 46 -10.08 1.43 9.06
N ARG A 47 -10.44 2.72 9.24
CA ARG A 47 -10.91 3.58 8.13
C ARG A 47 -9.84 3.78 7.06
N TYR A 48 -8.56 3.80 7.44
CA TYR A 48 -7.45 3.94 6.50
C TYR A 48 -7.16 2.65 5.72
N VAL A 49 -7.78 1.52 6.08
CA VAL A 49 -7.71 0.30 5.27
C VAL A 49 -8.39 0.50 3.92
N PHE A 50 -9.51 1.24 3.87
CA PHE A 50 -10.15 1.58 2.59
C PHE A 50 -9.26 2.48 1.74
N LEU A 51 -8.54 3.41 2.37
CA LEU A 51 -7.56 4.25 1.68
C LEU A 51 -6.42 3.40 1.11
N LEU A 52 -5.88 2.48 1.89
CA LEU A 52 -4.83 1.55 1.45
C LEU A 52 -5.31 0.67 0.29
N ALA A 53 -6.54 0.14 0.38
CA ALA A 53 -7.16 -0.64 -0.68
C ALA A 53 -7.35 0.18 -1.96
N ALA A 54 -7.85 1.41 -1.84
CA ALA A 54 -8.02 2.32 -2.96
C ALA A 54 -6.69 2.64 -3.63
N VAL A 55 -5.65 2.99 -2.88
CA VAL A 55 -4.31 3.25 -3.42
C VAL A 55 -3.76 2.00 -4.10
N SER A 56 -3.90 0.83 -3.48
CA SER A 56 -3.45 -0.45 -4.06
C SER A 56 -4.15 -0.78 -5.38
N LEU A 57 -5.46 -0.52 -5.46
CA LEU A 57 -6.24 -0.72 -6.68
C LEU A 57 -5.82 0.28 -7.76
N ILE A 58 -5.68 1.55 -7.41
CA ILE A 58 -5.28 2.60 -8.36
C ILE A 58 -3.89 2.32 -8.92
N THR A 59 -2.92 1.94 -8.09
CA THR A 59 -1.56 1.60 -8.54
C THR A 59 -1.57 0.37 -9.44
N GLN A 60 -2.36 -0.66 -9.10
CA GLN A 60 -2.48 -1.85 -9.94
C GLN A 60 -3.12 -1.54 -11.30
N VAL A 61 -4.21 -0.76 -11.32
CA VAL A 61 -4.87 -0.33 -12.56
C VAL A 61 -3.94 0.53 -13.41
N ALA A 62 -3.21 1.46 -12.78
CA ALA A 62 -2.23 2.29 -13.48
C ALA A 62 -1.09 1.46 -14.08
N ALA A 63 -0.57 0.47 -13.34
CA ALA A 63 0.47 -0.42 -13.85
C ALA A 63 -0.01 -1.20 -15.08
N ILE A 64 -1.22 -1.77 -15.04
CA ILE A 64 -1.83 -2.46 -16.19
C ILE A 64 -2.07 -1.49 -17.35
N ALA A 65 -2.52 -0.27 -17.06
CA ALA A 65 -2.74 0.75 -18.08
C ALA A 65 -1.43 1.15 -18.76
N VAL A 66 -0.32 1.26 -18.02
CA VAL A 66 1.02 1.54 -18.57
C VAL A 66 1.49 0.39 -19.46
N ASP A 67 1.35 -0.85 -19.00
CA ASP A 67 1.81 -2.05 -19.72
C ASP A 67 1.08 -2.24 -21.06
N ARG A 68 -0.22 -1.92 -21.10
CA ARG A 68 -1.05 -2.04 -22.32
C ARG A 68 -0.81 -0.97 -23.39
N GLN A 69 0.02 0.06 -23.13
CA GLN A 69 0.22 1.15 -24.09
C GLN A 69 1.46 0.93 -24.97
N HIS A 70 1.23 0.81 -26.28
CA HIS A 70 2.31 0.74 -27.27
C HIS A 70 2.86 2.11 -27.67
N HIS A 71 2.09 3.18 -27.49
CA HIS A 71 2.52 4.54 -27.81
C HIS A 71 3.22 5.20 -26.62
N ALA A 72 4.48 5.61 -26.81
CA ALA A 72 5.32 6.20 -25.76
C ALA A 72 4.65 7.36 -25.00
N LYS A 73 3.99 8.31 -25.70
CA LYS A 73 3.32 9.45 -25.06
C LYS A 73 2.18 9.02 -24.13
N ARG A 74 1.34 8.07 -24.56
CA ARG A 74 0.21 7.56 -23.75
C ARG A 74 0.68 6.74 -22.57
N ARG A 75 1.77 5.98 -22.73
CA ARG A 75 2.44 5.26 -21.65
C ARG A 75 2.93 6.21 -20.56
N THR A 76 3.62 7.28 -20.96
CA THR A 76 4.11 8.31 -20.01
C THR A 76 2.95 9.02 -19.31
N LEU A 77 1.86 9.33 -20.02
CA LEU A 77 0.68 9.94 -19.41
C LEU A 77 0.03 9.01 -18.37
N ALA A 78 -0.17 7.73 -18.70
CA ALA A 78 -0.72 6.75 -17.77
C ALA A 78 0.14 6.59 -16.50
N LEU A 79 1.47 6.59 -16.66
CA LEU A 79 2.42 6.58 -15.55
C LEU A 79 2.29 7.84 -14.69
N ALA A 80 2.28 9.02 -15.32
CA ALA A 80 2.18 10.30 -14.63
C ALA A 80 0.87 10.39 -13.83
N LEU A 81 -0.25 9.94 -14.40
CA LEU A 81 -1.55 9.90 -13.72
C LEU A 81 -1.54 8.92 -12.53
N GLY A 82 -0.97 7.72 -12.70
CA GLY A 82 -0.85 6.75 -11.61
C GLY A 82 0.00 7.25 -10.45
N VAL A 83 1.14 7.87 -10.76
CA VAL A 83 2.02 8.50 -9.76
C VAL A 83 1.30 9.66 -9.06
N ALA A 84 0.67 10.55 -9.82
CA ALA A 84 -0.09 11.68 -9.26
C ALA A 84 -1.20 11.21 -8.31
N ALA A 85 -1.95 10.18 -8.70
CA ALA A 85 -3.00 9.61 -7.86
C ALA A 85 -2.47 8.95 -6.58
N THR A 86 -1.26 8.39 -6.62
CA THR A 86 -0.59 7.79 -5.44
C THR A 86 -0.03 8.87 -4.50
N ILE A 87 0.42 10.00 -5.05
CA ILE A 87 0.95 11.13 -4.29
C ILE A 87 -0.18 11.97 -3.66
N ALA A 88 -1.36 12.04 -4.28
CA ALA A 88 -2.47 12.87 -3.79
C ALA A 88 -2.87 12.61 -2.32
N PRO A 89 -3.04 11.35 -1.84
CA PRO A 89 -3.25 11.07 -0.42
C PRO A 89 -2.11 11.59 0.46
N LEU A 90 -0.87 11.51 0.00
CA LEU A 90 0.29 12.02 0.75
C LEU A 90 0.21 13.53 0.91
N LEU A 91 -0.12 14.26 -0.16
CA LEU A 91 -0.31 15.71 -0.11
C LEU A 91 -1.42 16.08 0.88
N TYR A 92 -2.56 15.38 0.85
CA TYR A 92 -3.67 15.65 1.75
C TYR A 92 -3.33 15.32 3.22
N PHE A 93 -2.89 14.10 3.53
CA PHE A 93 -2.72 13.68 4.91
C PHE A 93 -1.46 14.25 5.58
N LYS A 94 -0.39 14.48 4.81
CA LYS A 94 0.90 14.92 5.37
C LYS A 94 1.15 16.41 5.19
N TYR A 95 0.76 16.99 4.06
CA TYR A 95 1.17 18.36 3.69
C TYR A 95 0.03 19.38 3.70
N TYR A 96 -1.24 18.97 3.75
CA TYR A 96 -2.37 19.92 3.76
C TYR A 96 -2.30 20.92 4.93
N GLY A 97 -1.85 20.46 6.11
CA GLY A 97 -1.63 21.34 7.27
C GLY A 97 -0.58 22.44 7.02
N PHE A 98 0.40 22.19 6.16
CA PHE A 98 1.42 23.19 5.80
C PHE A 98 0.85 24.32 4.93
N PHE A 99 -0.14 24.02 4.09
CA PHE A 99 -0.78 24.98 3.17
C PHE A 99 -1.97 25.74 3.77
N THR A 100 -2.47 25.31 4.93
CA THR A 100 -3.64 25.91 5.59
C THR A 100 -3.28 26.77 6.81
N VAL A 101 -2.11 26.56 7.38
CA VAL A 101 -1.64 27.27 8.60
C VAL A 101 -0.66 28.40 8.28
N ASN A 102 -0.14 28.47 7.06
CA ASN A 102 0.58 29.62 6.49
C ASN A 102 -0.29 30.34 5.46
#